data_AF-A0A938RTE1-F1
#
_entry.id   AF-A0A938RTE1-F1
#
_cell.length_a   1.000
_cell.length_b   1.000
_cell.length_c   1.000
_cell.angle_alpha   90.00
_cell.angle_beta   90.00
_cell.angle_gamma   90.00
#
_symmetry.space_group_name_H-M   'P 1'
#
loop_
_entity.id
_entity.type
_entity.pdbx_description
1 polymer ?
#
loop_
_entity_poly.entity_id
_entity_poly.type
_entity_poly.pdbx_seq_one_letter_code
_entity_poly.pdbx_strand_id
1 'polypeptide(L)'
;MGEFGALVGLPAQLALGLVVPVAFQVRGGGPNLVQLQANPQAPALGDVRVEGRKGLWTGSVGGGDGQVGAAAVWNLPTADATSWLGGAHALSLQAFFGGTWGPWRADAGLGARLTAAAEHRLHPLKGDGTLDHTTDVVALRAGSTADIWAAAGHTLLDGQLLVRGELRATVGVITTVPDRSAVVDAVASVRWRFFPWLHGLAGVGGSPTAGAGSAGVRVLAGLQFSPGELPSDVDGDGLDDKVDRCPAQAEDRDGFADADGCPDTDDDDDGVPDVRDRCRMVPEDRDGFEDGDGCPDLDDDGDGIVDTKDLCPRKPEDHDGRDDDDGCPDLDDDGDGIADKDDLCPQQPERKNGYEDADGCPDFAPGEAPPPIGLPEPATPESAPAPAAPPAPVAPGAPSPAPAKAPDPAAKKAPPPAPSAGKAPPPKDAPPSEDGKPKVKVKPIAP
;
A
#
# COMPACT_ATOMS: atom_id res chain seq x y z
N MET A 1 -25.37 -33.30 -11.19
CA MET A 1 -24.35 -33.26 -10.12
C MET A 1 -23.99 -31.81 -9.91
N GLY A 2 -23.99 -31.36 -8.66
CA GLY A 2 -23.53 -30.04 -8.24
C GLY A 2 -22.39 -30.20 -7.22
N GLU A 3 -21.71 -29.11 -6.91
CA GLU A 3 -20.62 -29.09 -5.93
C GLU A 3 -20.74 -27.83 -5.08
N PHE A 4 -20.48 -27.96 -3.79
CA PHE A 4 -20.34 -26.82 -2.88
C PHE A 4 -18.90 -26.78 -2.41
N GLY A 5 -18.28 -25.60 -2.43
CA GLY A 5 -16.91 -25.46 -1.98
C GLY A 5 -16.65 -24.10 -1.36
N ALA A 6 -15.71 -24.08 -0.42
CA ALA A 6 -15.15 -22.88 0.15
C ALA A 6 -13.64 -22.91 -0.06
N LEU A 7 -13.07 -21.77 -0.44
CA LEU A 7 -11.63 -21.60 -0.61
C LEU A 7 -11.22 -20.31 0.09
N VAL A 8 -10.18 -20.40 0.90
CA VAL A 8 -9.61 -19.29 1.67
C VAL A 8 -8.21 -19.04 1.17
N GLY A 9 -7.95 -17.80 0.74
CA GLY A 9 -6.60 -17.32 0.48
C GLY A 9 -5.88 -17.05 1.79
N LEU A 10 -4.63 -17.50 1.87
CA LEU A 10 -3.72 -17.29 2.98
C LEU A 10 -2.52 -16.46 2.49
N PRO A 11 -1.74 -15.85 3.42
CA PRO A 11 -0.51 -15.17 3.07
C PRO A 11 0.45 -16.05 2.24
N ALA A 12 1.39 -15.39 1.57
CA ALA A 12 2.41 -16.03 0.72
C ALA A 12 1.83 -16.82 -0.47
N GLN A 13 0.76 -16.36 -1.12
CA GLN A 13 0.20 -17.00 -2.33
C GLN A 13 -0.29 -18.44 -2.09
N LEU A 14 -0.67 -18.79 -0.86
CA LEU A 14 -1.25 -20.09 -0.53
C LEU A 14 -2.78 -19.98 -0.48
N ALA A 15 -3.49 -20.98 -0.95
CA ALA A 15 -4.93 -21.09 -0.74
C ALA A 15 -5.29 -22.50 -0.33
N LEU A 16 -6.25 -22.63 0.59
CA LEU A 16 -6.79 -23.90 1.05
C LEU A 16 -8.29 -23.94 0.80
N GLY A 17 -8.80 -25.08 0.37
CA GLY A 17 -10.21 -25.25 0.06
C GLY A 17 -10.76 -26.60 0.50
N LEU A 18 -12.06 -26.61 0.74
CA LEU A 18 -12.86 -27.80 0.99
C LEU A 18 -13.99 -27.83 -0.05
N VAL A 19 -14.19 -28.98 -0.70
CA VAL A 19 -15.24 -29.16 -1.70
C VAL A 19 -16.03 -30.44 -1.40
N VAL A 20 -17.35 -30.34 -1.44
CA VAL A 20 -18.28 -31.44 -1.23
C VAL A 20 -19.18 -31.58 -2.47
N PRO A 21 -19.07 -32.70 -3.22
CA PRO A 21 -19.95 -32.98 -4.33
C PRO A 21 -21.32 -33.45 -3.84
N VAL A 22 -22.37 -33.09 -4.59
CA VAL A 22 -23.75 -33.55 -4.36
C VAL A 22 -24.33 -34.00 -5.69
N ALA A 23 -24.90 -35.20 -5.77
CA ALA A 23 -25.56 -35.66 -6.99
C ALA A 23 -27.00 -36.10 -6.76
N PHE A 24 -27.81 -35.82 -7.78
CA PHE A 24 -29.17 -36.28 -7.92
C PHE A 24 -29.18 -37.18 -9.16
N GLN A 25 -29.72 -38.39 -9.03
CA GLN A 25 -29.89 -39.29 -10.16
C GLN A 25 -31.37 -39.35 -10.54
N VAL A 26 -31.63 -39.16 -11.84
CA VAL A 26 -32.93 -39.45 -12.42
C VAL A 26 -32.70 -40.54 -13.47
N ARG A 27 -33.29 -41.72 -13.25
CA ARG A 27 -33.25 -42.82 -14.24
C ARG A 27 -34.45 -42.68 -15.18
N GLY A 28 -34.18 -42.65 -16.49
CA GLY A 28 -35.22 -42.65 -17.54
C GLY A 28 -34.90 -43.69 -18.61
N GLY A 29 -35.93 -44.30 -19.19
CA GLY A 29 -35.81 -45.40 -20.16
C GLY A 29 -35.54 -44.97 -21.61
N GLY A 30 -34.80 -43.88 -21.84
CA GLY A 30 -34.46 -43.46 -23.22
C GLY A 30 -33.97 -42.01 -23.34
N PRO A 31 -33.51 -41.59 -24.54
CA PRO A 31 -32.91 -40.26 -24.79
C PRO A 31 -33.92 -39.11 -24.89
N ASN A 32 -35.22 -39.39 -24.69
CA ASN A 32 -36.29 -38.40 -24.87
C ASN A 32 -36.47 -37.57 -23.59
N LEU A 33 -36.04 -36.30 -23.62
CA LEU A 33 -36.15 -35.34 -22.50
C LEU A 33 -37.60 -35.11 -22.01
N VAL A 34 -38.59 -35.44 -22.85
CA VAL A 34 -40.04 -35.29 -22.56
C VAL A 34 -40.62 -36.50 -21.82
N GLN A 35 -39.95 -37.66 -21.85
CA GLN A 35 -40.35 -38.89 -21.15
C GLN A 35 -39.36 -39.25 -20.03
N LEU A 36 -38.80 -38.25 -19.33
CA LEU A 36 -38.22 -38.50 -18.02
C LEU A 36 -39.33 -38.91 -17.07
N GLN A 37 -39.52 -40.22 -16.92
CA GLN A 37 -40.24 -40.77 -15.78
C GLN A 37 -39.35 -40.52 -14.56
N ALA A 38 -39.43 -39.31 -14.02
CA ALA A 38 -38.58 -38.85 -12.94
C ALA A 38 -38.91 -39.66 -11.69
N ASN A 39 -38.15 -40.72 -11.45
CA ASN A 39 -38.03 -41.30 -10.13
C ASN A 39 -36.71 -40.76 -9.53
N PRO A 40 -36.69 -39.50 -9.06
CA PRO A 40 -35.48 -38.91 -8.50
C PRO A 40 -35.05 -39.74 -7.31
N GLN A 41 -33.82 -40.27 -7.37
CA GLN A 41 -33.20 -40.85 -6.18
C GLN A 41 -32.86 -39.71 -5.21
N ALA A 42 -32.84 -40.00 -3.92
CA ALA A 42 -32.43 -39.04 -2.88
C ALA A 42 -31.05 -38.44 -3.23
N PRO A 43 -30.79 -37.18 -2.88
CA PRO A 43 -29.46 -36.60 -3.01
C PRO A 43 -28.43 -37.46 -2.29
N ALA A 44 -27.34 -37.78 -3.00
CA ALA A 44 -26.17 -38.39 -2.40
C ALA A 44 -25.08 -37.34 -2.22
N LEU A 45 -24.43 -37.36 -1.06
CA LEU A 45 -23.17 -36.64 -0.85
C LEU A 45 -22.02 -37.49 -1.38
N GLY A 46 -21.07 -36.85 -2.03
CA GLY A 46 -19.84 -37.47 -2.49
C GLY A 46 -18.67 -37.23 -1.55
N ASP A 47 -17.51 -37.75 -1.96
CA ASP A 47 -16.27 -37.66 -1.21
C ASP A 47 -15.84 -36.21 -0.98
N VAL A 48 -15.50 -35.89 0.26
CA VAL A 48 -14.92 -34.60 0.63
C VAL A 48 -13.56 -34.46 -0.05
N ARG A 49 -13.32 -33.29 -0.64
CA ARG A 49 -12.05 -32.95 -1.27
C ARG A 49 -11.39 -31.81 -0.52
N VAL A 50 -10.13 -32.01 -0.15
CA VAL A 50 -9.26 -30.98 0.40
C VAL A 50 -8.34 -30.52 -0.72
N GLU A 51 -8.31 -29.21 -0.98
CA GLU A 51 -7.51 -28.61 -2.02
C GLU A 51 -6.51 -27.62 -1.42
N GLY A 52 -5.27 -27.68 -1.89
CA GLY A 52 -4.24 -26.69 -1.63
C GLY A 52 -3.68 -26.15 -2.93
N ARG A 53 -3.53 -24.83 -3.03
CA ARG A 53 -2.90 -24.15 -4.19
C ARG A 53 -1.79 -23.25 -3.71
N LYS A 54 -0.67 -23.23 -4.43
CA LYS A 54 0.47 -22.37 -4.13
C LYS A 54 0.93 -21.65 -5.39
N GLY A 55 0.94 -20.33 -5.36
CA GLY A 55 1.69 -19.51 -6.30
C GLY A 55 3.19 -19.69 -6.05
N LEU A 56 3.92 -20.03 -7.11
CA LEU A 56 5.36 -20.25 -7.08
C LEU A 56 6.11 -19.05 -7.65
N TRP A 57 5.49 -18.37 -8.61
CA TRP A 57 6.07 -17.21 -9.25
C TRP A 57 4.97 -16.33 -9.86
N THR A 58 5.19 -15.02 -9.81
CA THR A 58 4.39 -13.98 -10.47
C THR A 58 5.34 -12.93 -11.04
N GLY A 59 5.09 -12.45 -12.26
CA GLY A 59 5.90 -11.39 -12.86
C GLY A 59 5.48 -11.05 -14.28
N SER A 60 6.10 -10.03 -14.88
CA SER A 60 5.75 -9.59 -16.23
C SER A 60 6.31 -10.53 -17.30
N VAL A 61 5.48 -10.95 -18.25
CA VAL A 61 5.87 -11.76 -19.42
C VAL A 61 5.26 -11.15 -20.66
N GLY A 62 6.10 -10.66 -21.59
CA GLY A 62 5.62 -10.14 -22.88
C GLY A 62 4.65 -8.97 -22.76
N GLY A 63 4.80 -8.11 -21.75
CA GLY A 63 3.93 -6.95 -21.51
C GLY A 63 2.60 -7.26 -20.83
N GLY A 64 2.43 -8.49 -20.32
CA GLY A 64 1.31 -8.91 -19.50
C GLY A 64 1.75 -9.52 -18.17
N ASP A 65 0.79 -9.86 -17.31
CA ASP A 65 1.07 -10.52 -16.02
C ASP A 65 1.14 -12.02 -16.22
N GLY A 66 2.20 -12.65 -15.74
CA GLY A 66 2.43 -14.08 -15.78
C GLY A 66 2.46 -14.69 -14.38
N GLN A 67 2.06 -15.95 -14.29
CA GLN A 67 2.08 -16.73 -13.06
C GLN A 67 2.45 -18.20 -13.31
N VAL A 68 3.09 -18.80 -12.33
CA VAL A 68 3.32 -20.25 -12.22
C VAL A 68 2.84 -20.71 -10.86
N GLY A 69 2.13 -21.83 -10.81
CA GLY A 69 1.62 -22.39 -9.58
C GLY A 69 1.52 -23.90 -9.59
N ALA A 70 1.30 -24.44 -8.40
CA ALA A 70 1.01 -25.84 -8.18
C ALA A 70 -0.24 -26.01 -7.33
N ALA A 71 -0.95 -27.12 -7.54
CA ALA A 71 -2.11 -27.50 -6.74
C ALA A 71 -2.06 -28.98 -6.37
N ALA A 72 -2.57 -29.29 -5.19
CA ALA A 72 -2.79 -30.65 -4.71
C ALA A 72 -4.24 -30.77 -4.26
N VAL A 73 -4.95 -31.78 -4.76
CA VAL A 73 -6.32 -32.10 -4.36
C VAL A 73 -6.36 -33.52 -3.84
N TRP A 74 -6.71 -33.66 -2.56
CA TRP A 74 -6.89 -34.95 -1.92
C TRP A 74 -8.38 -35.26 -1.76
N ASN A 75 -8.81 -36.39 -2.33
CA ASN A 75 -10.16 -36.91 -2.19
C ASN A 75 -10.16 -37.92 -1.04
N LEU A 76 -11.03 -37.70 -0.06
CA LEU A 76 -11.21 -38.56 1.09
C LEU A 76 -12.49 -39.39 0.90
N PRO A 77 -12.44 -40.72 1.09
CA PRO A 77 -13.57 -41.62 0.91
C PRO A 77 -14.58 -41.47 2.07
N THR A 78 -15.30 -40.35 2.09
CA THR A 78 -16.28 -40.00 3.14
C THR A 78 -17.71 -40.28 2.72
N ALA A 79 -17.96 -40.52 1.42
CA ALA A 79 -19.29 -40.84 0.94
C ALA A 79 -19.69 -42.27 1.35
N ASP A 80 -21.01 -42.50 1.42
CA ASP A 80 -21.56 -43.83 1.66
C ASP A 80 -21.10 -44.81 0.57
N ALA A 81 -20.68 -46.03 0.95
CA ALA A 81 -20.26 -47.10 0.04
C ALA A 81 -21.37 -47.54 -0.95
N THR A 82 -22.63 -47.25 -0.63
CA THR A 82 -23.79 -47.49 -1.50
C THR A 82 -24.07 -46.33 -2.46
N SER A 83 -23.38 -45.20 -2.29
CA SER A 83 -23.50 -44.03 -3.16
C SER A 83 -22.54 -44.13 -4.34
N TRP A 84 -23.01 -43.74 -5.52
CA TRP A 84 -22.21 -43.69 -6.77
C TRP A 84 -21.13 -42.59 -6.75
N LEU A 85 -20.99 -41.87 -5.64
CA LEU A 85 -20.08 -40.74 -5.45
C LEU A 85 -18.93 -41.06 -4.50
N GLY A 86 -18.94 -42.24 -3.87
CA GLY A 86 -17.83 -42.75 -3.08
C GLY A 86 -16.77 -43.38 -3.95
N GLY A 87 -15.53 -42.95 -3.75
CA GLY A 87 -14.34 -43.46 -4.39
C GLY A 87 -13.32 -43.98 -3.38
N ALA A 88 -12.11 -44.21 -3.86
CA ALA A 88 -10.96 -44.47 -3.00
C ALA A 88 -10.25 -43.16 -2.67
N HIS A 89 -9.29 -43.21 -1.74
CA HIS A 89 -8.32 -42.14 -1.60
C HIS A 89 -7.68 -41.82 -2.94
N ALA A 90 -7.72 -40.55 -3.35
CA ALA A 90 -7.08 -40.12 -4.59
C ALA A 90 -6.38 -38.78 -4.39
N LEU A 91 -5.11 -38.72 -4.79
CA LEU A 91 -4.31 -37.51 -4.77
C LEU A 91 -4.10 -37.03 -6.21
N SER A 92 -4.58 -35.83 -6.51
CA SER A 92 -4.33 -35.13 -7.76
C SER A 92 -3.28 -34.05 -7.53
N LEU A 93 -2.18 -34.11 -8.26
CA LEU A 93 -1.14 -33.07 -8.29
C LEU A 93 -1.18 -32.37 -9.64
N GLN A 94 -1.10 -31.05 -9.63
CA GLN A 94 -1.16 -30.23 -10.84
C GLN A 94 -0.09 -29.15 -10.80
N ALA A 95 0.52 -28.90 -11.94
CA ALA A 95 1.34 -27.71 -12.20
C ALA A 95 0.68 -26.92 -13.32
N PHE A 96 0.65 -25.61 -13.17
CA PHE A 96 0.01 -24.72 -14.14
C PHE A 96 0.79 -23.43 -14.30
N PHE A 97 0.68 -22.85 -15.49
CA PHE A 97 1.19 -21.55 -15.83
C PHE A 97 0.13 -20.79 -16.60
N GLY A 98 0.17 -19.47 -16.55
CA GLY A 98 -0.76 -18.66 -17.29
C GLY A 98 -0.50 -17.18 -17.11
N GLY A 99 -1.32 -16.36 -17.75
CA GLY A 99 -1.18 -14.93 -17.69
C GLY A 99 -2.30 -14.16 -18.38
N THR A 100 -2.19 -12.85 -18.30
CA THR A 100 -3.13 -11.88 -18.88
C THR A 100 -2.39 -10.83 -19.70
N TRP A 101 -2.86 -10.59 -20.93
CA TRP A 101 -2.32 -9.62 -21.89
C TRP A 101 -3.45 -8.73 -22.39
N GLY A 102 -3.66 -7.61 -21.71
CA GLY A 102 -4.84 -6.76 -21.93
C GLY A 102 -6.13 -7.56 -21.70
N PRO A 103 -7.04 -7.67 -22.68
CA PRO A 103 -8.29 -8.42 -22.52
C PRO A 103 -8.10 -9.94 -22.62
N TRP A 104 -6.94 -10.42 -23.07
CA TRP A 104 -6.70 -11.84 -23.28
C TRP A 104 -6.16 -12.51 -22.04
N ARG A 105 -6.64 -13.72 -21.77
CA ARG A 105 -6.13 -14.62 -20.75
C ARG A 105 -5.78 -15.95 -21.38
N ALA A 106 -4.64 -16.52 -21.02
CA ALA A 106 -4.29 -17.88 -21.41
C ALA A 106 -3.64 -18.60 -20.24
N ASP A 107 -3.95 -19.88 -20.11
CA ASP A 107 -3.42 -20.74 -19.08
C ASP A 107 -3.33 -22.18 -19.57
N ALA A 108 -2.36 -22.92 -19.08
CA ALA A 108 -2.16 -24.32 -19.40
C ALA A 108 -1.53 -25.05 -18.21
N GLY A 109 -1.70 -26.35 -18.20
CA GLY A 109 -1.22 -27.16 -17.10
C GLY A 109 -1.13 -28.63 -17.43
N LEU A 110 -0.51 -29.34 -16.50
CA LEU A 110 -0.36 -30.78 -16.51
C LEU A 110 -0.68 -31.32 -15.12
N GLY A 111 -1.27 -32.50 -15.08
CA GLY A 111 -1.75 -33.13 -13.87
C GLY A 111 -1.48 -34.61 -13.85
N ALA A 112 -1.36 -35.14 -12.64
CA ALA A 112 -1.35 -36.57 -12.36
C ALA A 112 -2.29 -36.86 -11.21
N ARG A 113 -3.14 -37.87 -11.37
CA ARG A 113 -4.01 -38.40 -10.32
C ARG A 113 -3.59 -39.80 -9.96
N LEU A 114 -3.25 -39.99 -8.70
CA LEU A 114 -2.94 -41.27 -8.08
C LEU A 114 -4.15 -41.70 -7.28
N THR A 115 -4.78 -42.81 -7.66
CA THR A 115 -5.89 -43.40 -6.91
C THR A 115 -5.35 -44.61 -6.16
N ALA A 116 -5.34 -44.53 -4.83
CA ALA A 116 -5.04 -45.68 -3.98
C ALA A 116 -6.16 -46.70 -4.10
N ALA A 117 -5.85 -47.98 -3.93
CA ALA A 117 -6.79 -49.06 -4.18
C ALA A 117 -8.09 -48.91 -3.35
N ALA A 118 -9.25 -48.86 -4.01
CA ALA A 118 -10.49 -49.28 -3.37
C ALA A 118 -10.53 -50.81 -3.38
N GLU A 119 -10.78 -51.42 -2.22
CA GLU A 119 -11.24 -52.81 -2.16
C GLU A 119 -12.68 -52.86 -2.67
N HIS A 120 -12.88 -53.29 -3.91
CA HIS A 120 -14.21 -53.72 -4.33
C HIS A 120 -14.28 -55.24 -4.17
N ARG A 121 -15.18 -55.70 -3.29
CA ARG A 121 -15.61 -57.11 -3.28
C ARG A 121 -16.46 -57.33 -4.53
N LEU A 122 -15.88 -57.98 -5.53
CA LEU A 122 -16.64 -58.45 -6.68
C LEU A 122 -17.16 -59.84 -6.32
N HIS A 123 -18.48 -60.04 -6.44
CA HIS A 123 -19.10 -61.35 -6.44
C HIS A 123 -18.98 -61.91 -7.87
N PRO A 124 -18.12 -62.92 -8.12
CA PRO A 124 -18.03 -63.51 -9.45
C PRO A 124 -19.37 -64.16 -9.82
N LEU A 125 -19.72 -64.16 -11.11
CA LEU A 125 -20.88 -64.92 -11.57
C LEU A 125 -20.51 -66.40 -11.60
N LYS A 126 -21.36 -67.26 -11.03
CA LYS A 126 -21.28 -68.72 -11.24
C LYS A 126 -21.52 -69.01 -12.73
N GLY A 127 -21.11 -70.20 -13.18
CA GLY A 127 -21.30 -70.65 -14.56
C GLY A 127 -22.76 -70.70 -15.05
N ASP A 128 -23.73 -70.51 -14.14
CA ASP A 128 -25.17 -70.39 -14.42
C ASP A 128 -25.68 -68.94 -14.49
N GLY A 129 -24.80 -67.94 -14.36
CA GLY A 129 -25.13 -66.51 -14.39
C GLY A 129 -25.66 -65.93 -13.07
N THR A 130 -25.65 -66.69 -11.97
CA THR A 130 -26.01 -66.19 -10.63
C THR A 130 -24.80 -65.58 -9.91
N LEU A 131 -25.00 -64.56 -9.07
CA LEU A 131 -23.93 -63.96 -8.27
C LEU A 131 -23.45 -64.94 -7.20
N ASP A 132 -22.15 -65.21 -7.16
CA ASP A 132 -21.52 -66.02 -6.12
C ASP A 132 -21.21 -65.16 -4.89
N HIS A 133 -22.08 -65.26 -3.87
CA HIS A 133 -21.88 -64.60 -2.58
C HIS A 133 -20.88 -65.32 -1.67
N THR A 134 -20.31 -66.46 -2.09
CA THR A 134 -19.36 -67.25 -1.27
C THR A 134 -17.90 -66.95 -1.56
N THR A 135 -17.60 -66.30 -2.68
CA THR A 135 -16.24 -65.96 -3.11
C THR A 135 -16.10 -64.44 -3.20
N ASP A 136 -15.48 -63.83 -2.19
CA ASP A 136 -15.12 -62.42 -2.26
C ASP A 136 -13.83 -62.28 -3.08
N VAL A 137 -13.92 -61.77 -4.31
CA VAL A 137 -12.74 -61.35 -5.05
C VAL A 137 -12.46 -59.91 -4.66
N VAL A 138 -11.40 -59.70 -3.87
CA VAL A 138 -10.89 -58.36 -3.57
C VAL A 138 -10.15 -57.86 -4.82
N ALA A 139 -10.80 -57.02 -5.62
CA ALA A 139 -10.14 -56.35 -6.72
C ALA A 139 -9.54 -55.03 -6.21
N LEU A 140 -8.21 -54.98 -6.06
CA LEU A 140 -7.49 -53.73 -5.83
C LEU A 140 -7.46 -52.92 -7.12
N ARG A 141 -8.26 -51.85 -7.19
CA ARG A 141 -8.20 -50.92 -8.33
C ARG A 141 -7.20 -49.80 -8.05
N ALA A 142 -5.92 -50.08 -8.27
CA ALA A 142 -4.92 -49.02 -8.40
C ALA A 142 -5.07 -48.39 -9.79
N GLY A 143 -5.23 -47.06 -9.83
CA GLY A 143 -5.44 -46.32 -11.07
C GLY A 143 -4.67 -45.01 -11.07
N SER A 144 -3.80 -44.84 -12.05
CA SER A 144 -3.09 -43.58 -12.26
C SER A 144 -3.49 -42.96 -13.59
N THR A 145 -3.97 -41.71 -13.57
CA THR A 145 -4.25 -40.94 -14.79
C THR A 145 -3.31 -39.75 -14.88
N ALA A 146 -2.94 -39.37 -16.10
CA ALA A 146 -2.27 -38.12 -16.39
C ALA A 146 -3.20 -37.25 -17.23
N ASP A 147 -3.18 -35.94 -17.01
CA ASP A 147 -3.95 -34.98 -17.79
C ASP A 147 -3.09 -33.80 -18.23
N ILE A 148 -3.43 -33.27 -19.40
CA ILE A 148 -2.94 -31.99 -19.90
C ILE A 148 -4.14 -31.13 -20.23
N TRP A 149 -4.04 -29.83 -20.00
CA TRP A 149 -5.11 -28.91 -20.33
C TRP A 149 -4.56 -27.56 -20.76
N ALA A 150 -5.35 -26.87 -21.56
CA ALA A 150 -5.09 -25.51 -21.99
C ALA A 150 -6.42 -24.76 -22.10
N ALA A 151 -6.42 -23.50 -21.71
CA ALA A 151 -7.56 -22.62 -21.84
C ALA A 151 -7.12 -21.24 -22.33
N ALA A 152 -8.04 -20.62 -23.06
CA ALA A 152 -7.90 -19.24 -23.50
C ALA A 152 -9.22 -18.52 -23.28
N GLY A 153 -9.15 -17.24 -22.93
CA GLY A 153 -10.31 -16.42 -22.71
C GLY A 153 -10.10 -14.96 -23.09
N HIS A 154 -11.22 -14.27 -23.21
CA HIS A 154 -11.28 -12.87 -23.57
C HIS A 154 -12.26 -12.15 -22.63
N THR A 155 -11.80 -11.06 -22.03
CA THR A 155 -12.63 -10.19 -21.20
C THR A 155 -13.33 -9.14 -22.06
N LEU A 156 -14.60 -8.91 -21.76
CA LEU A 156 -15.51 -8.00 -22.44
C LEU A 156 -16.17 -7.11 -21.37
N LEU A 157 -16.80 -6.01 -21.81
CA LEU A 157 -17.55 -5.10 -20.94
C LEU A 157 -16.68 -4.62 -19.75
N ASP A 158 -15.50 -4.09 -20.04
CA ASP A 158 -14.54 -3.58 -19.04
C ASP A 158 -14.23 -4.58 -17.92
N GLY A 159 -14.09 -5.85 -18.29
CA GLY A 159 -13.76 -6.93 -17.35
C GLY A 159 -14.96 -7.53 -16.60
N GLN A 160 -16.20 -7.13 -16.92
CA GLN A 160 -17.39 -7.71 -16.32
C GLN A 160 -17.70 -9.12 -16.85
N LEU A 161 -17.36 -9.42 -18.10
CA LEU A 161 -17.66 -10.70 -18.73
C LEU A 161 -16.40 -11.36 -19.25
N LEU A 162 -16.09 -12.57 -18.80
CA LEU A 162 -15.02 -13.41 -19.34
C LEU A 162 -15.62 -14.57 -20.13
N VAL A 163 -15.31 -14.64 -21.42
CA VAL A 163 -15.60 -15.82 -22.26
C VAL A 163 -14.35 -16.68 -22.30
N ARG A 164 -14.45 -17.99 -22.01
CA ARG A 164 -13.29 -18.90 -21.91
C ARG A 164 -13.60 -20.26 -22.52
N GLY A 165 -12.70 -20.74 -23.36
CA GLY A 165 -12.67 -22.12 -23.83
C GLY A 165 -11.55 -22.90 -23.14
N GLU A 166 -11.82 -24.15 -22.75
CA GLU A 166 -10.87 -25.08 -22.16
C GLU A 166 -10.91 -26.41 -22.91
N LEU A 167 -9.73 -26.96 -23.18
CA LEU A 167 -9.53 -28.32 -23.66
C LEU A 167 -8.73 -29.09 -22.61
N ARG A 168 -9.15 -30.32 -22.32
CA ARG A 168 -8.46 -31.23 -21.41
C ARG A 168 -8.35 -32.60 -22.04
N ALA A 169 -7.16 -33.18 -22.04
CA ALA A 169 -6.93 -34.56 -22.43
C ALA A 169 -6.51 -35.36 -21.20
N THR A 170 -7.13 -36.51 -20.97
CA THR A 170 -6.84 -37.42 -19.86
C THR A 170 -6.54 -38.81 -20.39
N VAL A 171 -5.44 -39.40 -19.89
CA VAL A 171 -4.95 -40.72 -20.29
C VAL A 171 -4.73 -41.58 -19.05
N GLY A 172 -5.16 -42.84 -19.09
CA GLY A 172 -4.80 -43.84 -18.09
C GLY A 172 -3.37 -44.34 -18.28
N VAL A 173 -2.53 -44.24 -17.25
CA VAL A 173 -1.10 -44.60 -17.27
C VAL A 173 -0.85 -45.98 -16.67
N ILE A 174 -1.52 -46.28 -15.56
CA ILE A 174 -1.51 -47.61 -14.90
C ILE A 174 -2.96 -47.95 -14.63
N THR A 175 -3.51 -48.91 -15.36
CA THR A 175 -4.86 -49.41 -15.12
C THR A 175 -4.84 -50.93 -15.17
N THR A 176 -5.61 -51.57 -14.30
CA THR A 176 -5.84 -53.03 -14.31
C THR A 176 -6.78 -53.47 -15.44
N VAL A 177 -7.23 -52.53 -16.28
CA VAL A 177 -8.14 -52.75 -17.40
C VAL A 177 -7.39 -52.43 -18.70
N PRO A 178 -7.42 -53.26 -19.75
CA PRO A 178 -6.58 -53.09 -20.96
C PRO A 178 -6.92 -51.86 -21.83
N ASP A 179 -7.91 -51.07 -21.45
CA ASP A 179 -8.51 -50.08 -22.33
C ASP A 179 -7.74 -48.75 -22.25
N ARG A 180 -6.78 -48.57 -23.17
CA ARG A 180 -6.03 -47.33 -23.38
C ARG A 180 -6.90 -46.28 -24.08
N SER A 181 -8.02 -45.88 -23.48
CA SER A 181 -8.84 -44.79 -24.01
C SER A 181 -8.33 -43.44 -23.46
N ALA A 182 -7.88 -42.58 -24.38
CA ALA A 182 -7.63 -41.18 -24.09
C ALA A 182 -8.94 -40.40 -24.27
N VAL A 183 -9.41 -39.75 -23.21
CA VAL A 183 -10.61 -38.92 -23.26
C VAL A 183 -10.18 -37.46 -23.42
N VAL A 184 -10.76 -36.79 -24.41
CA VAL A 184 -10.61 -35.36 -24.59
C VAL A 184 -11.94 -34.71 -24.28
N ASP A 185 -11.92 -33.71 -23.40
CA ASP A 185 -13.05 -32.88 -23.02
C ASP A 185 -12.85 -31.46 -23.55
N ALA A 186 -13.91 -30.90 -24.09
CA ALA A 186 -13.97 -29.51 -24.55
C ALA A 186 -15.10 -28.77 -23.85
N VAL A 187 -14.80 -27.60 -23.28
CA VAL A 187 -15.77 -26.79 -22.55
C VAL A 187 -15.65 -25.33 -23.00
N ALA A 188 -16.77 -24.73 -23.35
CA ALA A 188 -16.92 -23.28 -23.51
C ALA A 188 -17.72 -22.73 -22.33
N SER A 189 -17.24 -21.65 -21.72
CA SER A 189 -17.83 -21.08 -20.52
C SER A 189 -17.82 -19.55 -20.56
N VAL A 190 -18.75 -18.98 -19.81
CA VAL A 190 -18.81 -17.56 -19.51
C VAL A 190 -18.81 -17.37 -18.01
N ARG A 191 -18.01 -16.42 -17.53
CA ARG A 191 -18.05 -15.94 -16.16
C ARG A 191 -18.48 -14.49 -16.16
N TRP A 192 -19.58 -14.20 -15.47
CA TRP A 192 -20.15 -12.87 -15.34
C TRP A 192 -19.89 -12.33 -13.93
N ARG A 193 -19.31 -11.14 -13.83
CA ARG A 193 -19.16 -10.40 -12.58
C ARG A 193 -20.34 -9.45 -12.40
N PHE A 194 -21.35 -9.87 -11.63
CA PHE A 194 -22.51 -9.03 -11.35
C PHE A 194 -22.14 -7.90 -10.39
N PHE A 195 -21.38 -8.25 -9.36
CA PHE A 195 -20.81 -7.36 -8.36
C PHE A 195 -19.37 -7.79 -8.06
N PRO A 196 -18.52 -6.94 -7.45
CA PRO A 196 -17.16 -7.33 -7.06
C PRO A 196 -17.09 -8.60 -6.21
N TRP A 197 -18.16 -8.89 -5.46
CA TRP A 197 -18.26 -10.01 -4.54
C TRP A 197 -19.10 -11.19 -5.03
N LEU A 198 -19.77 -11.08 -6.20
CA LEU A 198 -20.64 -12.13 -6.74
C LEU A 198 -20.44 -12.35 -8.23
N HIS A 199 -20.12 -13.59 -8.57
CA HIS A 199 -19.89 -14.02 -9.93
C HIS A 199 -20.82 -15.17 -10.31
N GLY A 200 -21.37 -15.11 -11.52
CA GLY A 200 -22.06 -16.23 -12.16
C GLY A 200 -21.15 -16.95 -13.14
N LEU A 201 -21.31 -18.26 -13.25
CA LEU A 201 -20.66 -19.10 -14.26
C LEU A 201 -21.74 -19.86 -15.03
N ALA A 202 -21.63 -19.92 -16.34
CA ALA A 202 -22.39 -20.83 -17.18
C ALA A 202 -21.48 -21.43 -18.26
N GLY A 203 -21.72 -22.67 -18.67
CA GLY A 203 -20.91 -23.31 -19.70
C GLY A 203 -21.58 -24.51 -20.34
N VAL A 204 -21.06 -24.89 -21.50
CA VAL A 204 -21.46 -26.06 -22.26
C VAL A 204 -20.21 -26.78 -22.74
N GLY A 205 -20.25 -28.10 -22.76
CA GLY A 205 -19.13 -28.89 -23.22
C GLY A 205 -19.53 -30.30 -23.59
N GLY A 206 -18.53 -31.10 -23.94
CA GLY A 206 -18.68 -32.50 -24.30
C GLY A 206 -17.33 -33.11 -24.64
N SER A 207 -17.34 -34.42 -24.80
CA SER A 207 -16.15 -35.20 -25.13
C SER A 207 -16.23 -35.59 -26.61
N PRO A 208 -15.40 -35.00 -27.51
CA PRO A 208 -15.33 -35.42 -28.91
C PRO A 208 -14.79 -36.84 -29.09
N THR A 209 -14.08 -37.40 -28.10
CA THR A 209 -13.64 -38.80 -28.12
C THR A 209 -14.52 -39.68 -27.24
N ALA A 210 -14.69 -40.95 -27.65
CA ALA A 210 -15.40 -41.94 -26.86
C ALA A 210 -14.44 -42.64 -25.89
N GLY A 211 -14.84 -42.74 -24.63
CA GLY A 211 -14.09 -43.45 -23.58
C GLY A 211 -14.84 -43.46 -22.25
N ALA A 212 -14.31 -44.20 -21.27
CA ALA A 212 -14.92 -44.25 -19.94
C ALA A 212 -14.93 -42.84 -19.31
N GLY A 213 -16.12 -42.36 -18.92
CA GLY A 213 -16.31 -41.03 -18.36
C GLY A 213 -16.55 -39.92 -19.39
N SER A 214 -16.53 -40.23 -20.70
CA SER A 214 -16.91 -39.28 -21.75
C SER A 214 -18.38 -38.87 -21.64
N ALA A 215 -18.66 -37.58 -21.85
CA ALA A 215 -20.00 -37.03 -21.84
C ALA A 215 -20.36 -36.53 -23.25
N GLY A 216 -21.48 -37.00 -23.81
CA GLY A 216 -21.95 -36.51 -25.11
C GLY A 216 -22.26 -35.01 -25.08
N VAL A 217 -22.95 -34.54 -24.03
CA VAL A 217 -23.20 -33.12 -23.75
C VAL A 217 -23.12 -32.90 -22.25
N ARG A 218 -22.54 -31.77 -21.84
CA ARG A 218 -22.48 -31.27 -20.47
C ARG A 218 -22.90 -29.81 -20.42
N VAL A 219 -23.71 -29.47 -19.42
CA VAL A 219 -24.05 -28.09 -19.09
C VAL A 219 -23.55 -27.81 -17.68
N LEU A 220 -22.94 -26.64 -17.51
CA LEU A 220 -22.37 -26.14 -16.27
C LEU A 220 -23.08 -24.85 -15.89
N ALA A 221 -23.41 -24.69 -14.61
CA ALA A 221 -23.90 -23.45 -14.06
C ALA A 221 -23.42 -23.35 -12.60
N GLY A 222 -23.08 -22.14 -12.16
CA GLY A 222 -22.59 -21.92 -10.80
C GLY A 222 -22.68 -20.46 -10.38
N LEU A 223 -22.68 -20.27 -9.06
CA LEU A 223 -22.52 -18.98 -8.42
C LEU A 223 -21.28 -19.05 -7.53
N GLN A 224 -20.46 -18.02 -7.58
CA GLN A 224 -19.29 -17.87 -6.75
C GLN A 224 -19.42 -16.57 -5.96
N PHE A 225 -19.39 -16.69 -4.64
CA PHE A 225 -19.22 -15.58 -3.72
C PHE A 225 -17.74 -15.43 -3.39
N SER A 226 -17.23 -14.22 -3.42
CA SER A 226 -15.87 -13.90 -3.01
C SER A 226 -15.92 -12.59 -2.25
N PRO A 227 -15.86 -12.58 -0.91
CA PRO A 227 -15.74 -11.30 -0.19
C PRO A 227 -14.51 -10.59 -0.76
N GLY A 228 -14.62 -9.28 -1.04
CA GLY A 228 -13.53 -8.50 -1.64
C GLY A 228 -12.26 -8.56 -0.79
N GLU A 229 -11.17 -7.96 -1.28
CA GLU A 229 -10.00 -7.68 -0.44
C GLU A 229 -10.48 -6.99 0.84
N LEU A 230 -10.21 -7.62 1.99
CA LEU A 230 -10.36 -6.95 3.26
C LEU A 230 -9.37 -5.77 3.27
N PRO A 231 -9.75 -4.62 3.86
CA PRO A 231 -8.80 -3.53 4.08
C PRO A 231 -7.57 -4.10 4.79
N SER A 232 -6.39 -3.78 4.25
CA SER A 232 -5.12 -4.08 4.90
C SER A 232 -4.74 -2.84 5.68
N ASP A 233 -4.45 -3.01 6.95
CA ASP A 233 -4.11 -1.94 7.91
C ASP A 233 -3.02 -2.56 8.80
N VAL A 234 -1.76 -2.40 8.37
CA VAL A 234 -0.62 -3.17 8.89
C VAL A 234 -0.19 -2.72 10.28
N ASP A 235 -0.26 -1.42 10.57
CA ASP A 235 0.08 -0.86 11.88
C ASP A 235 -1.13 -0.62 12.78
N GLY A 236 -2.35 -0.73 12.26
CA GLY A 236 -3.59 -0.69 13.03
C GLY A 236 -4.05 0.72 13.37
N ASP A 237 -3.59 1.72 12.63
CA ASP A 237 -3.96 3.11 12.85
C ASP A 237 -5.37 3.44 12.33
N GLY A 238 -6.00 2.55 11.55
CA GLY A 238 -7.34 2.71 11.00
C GLY A 238 -7.41 3.31 9.59
N LEU A 239 -6.27 3.53 8.94
CA LEU A 239 -6.16 3.79 7.51
C LEU A 239 -5.86 2.48 6.76
N ASP A 240 -6.30 2.40 5.50
CA ASP A 240 -5.94 1.27 4.64
C ASP A 240 -4.54 1.54 4.08
N ASP A 241 -3.66 0.54 4.04
CA ASP A 241 -2.28 0.62 3.51
C ASP A 241 -2.19 1.30 2.13
N LYS A 242 -3.28 1.31 1.34
CA LYS A 242 -3.35 1.97 0.02
C LYS A 242 -3.50 3.48 0.08
N VAL A 243 -4.02 4.02 1.18
CA VAL A 243 -4.24 5.46 1.41
C VAL A 243 -3.33 6.02 2.50
N ASP A 244 -2.80 5.14 3.34
CA ASP A 244 -1.79 5.43 4.34
C ASP A 244 -0.42 5.74 3.69
N ARG A 245 0.18 6.86 4.09
CA ARG A 245 1.49 7.30 3.61
C ARG A 245 2.65 6.63 4.36
N CYS A 246 2.40 6.17 5.58
CA CYS A 246 3.34 5.43 6.41
C CYS A 246 2.77 4.06 6.88
N PRO A 247 2.52 3.08 5.98
CA PRO A 247 1.82 1.81 6.27
C PRO A 247 2.47 0.84 7.27
N ALA A 248 3.52 1.24 7.97
CA ALA A 248 4.21 0.43 8.96
C ALA A 248 4.44 1.20 10.28
N GLN A 249 3.93 2.42 10.39
CA GLN A 249 4.10 3.31 11.52
C GLN A 249 2.74 3.93 11.85
N ALA A 250 2.17 3.50 12.96
CA ALA A 250 0.87 4.01 13.36
C ALA A 250 0.94 5.51 13.66
N GLU A 251 -0.01 6.23 13.10
CA GLU A 251 -0.38 7.61 13.42
C GLU A 251 -0.56 7.85 14.93
N ASP A 252 -0.11 9.00 15.45
CA ASP A 252 -0.18 9.37 16.87
C ASP A 252 -1.34 10.29 17.25
N ARG A 253 -2.24 10.62 16.31
CA ARG A 253 -3.62 11.09 16.54
C ARG A 253 -3.74 12.16 17.63
N ASP A 254 -2.96 13.20 17.53
CA ASP A 254 -2.97 14.30 18.48
C ASP A 254 -3.67 15.56 17.94
N GLY A 255 -4.15 15.51 16.69
CA GLY A 255 -4.89 16.57 16.03
C GLY A 255 -4.05 17.38 15.04
N PHE A 256 -2.74 17.09 14.94
CA PHE A 256 -1.88 17.58 13.89
C PHE A 256 -1.75 16.52 12.80
N ALA A 257 -1.98 16.91 11.54
CA ALA A 257 -1.81 16.09 10.33
C ALA A 257 -2.32 14.62 10.31
N ASP A 258 -3.17 14.19 11.25
CA ASP A 258 -3.80 12.85 11.45
C ASP A 258 -4.37 12.12 10.22
N ALA A 259 -4.53 12.82 9.09
CA ALA A 259 -5.18 12.31 7.90
C ALA A 259 -4.23 11.60 6.93
N ASP A 260 -2.91 11.71 7.10
CA ASP A 260 -1.93 11.12 6.18
C ASP A 260 -1.35 9.77 6.65
N GLY A 261 -1.56 9.41 7.92
CA GLY A 261 -1.18 8.11 8.50
C GLY A 261 0.27 8.03 8.93
N CYS A 262 0.97 9.16 9.00
CA CYS A 262 2.33 9.25 9.46
C CYS A 262 2.38 9.89 10.84
N PRO A 263 3.07 9.29 11.82
CA PRO A 263 3.24 9.92 13.11
C PRO A 263 4.08 11.21 12.97
N ASP A 264 3.60 12.29 13.56
CA ASP A 264 4.24 13.59 13.61
C ASP A 264 4.81 13.79 15.02
N THR A 265 6.15 13.73 15.14
CA THR A 265 6.81 13.72 16.47
C THR A 265 7.35 15.09 16.91
N ASP A 266 7.12 16.12 16.10
CA ASP A 266 7.63 17.49 16.19
C ASP A 266 6.74 18.37 15.28
N ASP A 267 5.58 18.77 15.81
CA ASP A 267 4.45 19.37 15.08
C ASP A 267 4.78 20.73 14.43
N ASP A 268 5.70 21.50 15.00
CA ASP A 268 6.09 22.81 14.51
C ASP A 268 7.49 22.86 13.86
N ASP A 269 8.12 21.69 13.72
CA ASP A 269 9.41 21.47 13.05
C ASP A 269 10.57 22.28 13.68
N ASP A 270 10.51 22.58 14.97
CA ASP A 270 11.52 23.35 15.69
C ASP A 270 12.68 22.49 16.24
N GLY A 271 12.60 21.17 16.10
CA GLY A 271 13.60 20.20 16.55
C GLY A 271 13.48 19.73 18.01
N VAL A 272 12.48 20.20 18.74
CA VAL A 272 12.11 19.73 20.08
C VAL A 272 10.90 18.81 19.94
N PRO A 273 11.03 17.50 20.24
CA PRO A 273 9.89 16.59 20.09
C PRO A 273 8.70 16.98 20.98
N ASP A 274 7.46 16.77 20.53
CA ASP A 274 6.21 17.24 21.19
C ASP A 274 6.03 16.77 22.64
N VAL A 275 6.73 15.69 23.01
CA VAL A 275 6.75 15.13 24.36
C VAL A 275 7.56 15.97 25.34
N ARG A 276 8.45 16.83 24.84
CA ARG A 276 9.34 17.72 25.59
C ARG A 276 9.07 19.18 25.29
N ASP A 277 8.45 19.47 24.16
CA ASP A 277 8.03 20.80 23.76
C ASP A 277 6.78 21.27 24.54
N ARG A 278 6.88 22.45 25.16
CA ARG A 278 5.79 23.11 25.88
C ARG A 278 4.87 23.90 24.96
N CYS A 279 5.37 24.30 23.80
CA CYS A 279 4.71 25.16 22.84
C CYS A 279 4.23 24.48 21.56
N ARG A 280 4.58 23.22 21.23
CA ARG A 280 4.06 22.26 20.22
C ARG A 280 3.69 22.79 18.82
N MET A 281 2.91 23.85 18.73
CA MET A 281 2.41 24.49 17.53
C MET A 281 3.11 25.82 17.24
N VAL A 282 4.11 26.22 18.02
CA VAL A 282 4.77 27.52 17.97
C VAL A 282 6.27 27.30 18.07
N PRO A 283 7.01 27.43 16.96
CA PRO A 283 8.42 27.12 16.92
C PRO A 283 9.26 27.97 17.88
N GLU A 284 10.21 27.32 18.55
CA GLU A 284 11.34 27.89 19.27
C GLU A 284 12.15 28.90 18.42
N ASP A 285 12.64 29.99 19.05
CA ASP A 285 13.42 31.03 18.40
C ASP A 285 14.95 30.91 18.56
N ARG A 286 15.45 29.81 19.13
CA ARG A 286 16.83 29.29 18.98
C ARG A 286 17.92 30.37 19.01
N ASP A 287 17.86 31.26 19.98
CA ASP A 287 18.76 32.39 20.14
C ASP A 287 19.88 32.09 21.17
N GLY A 288 19.79 30.94 21.86
CA GLY A 288 20.72 30.50 22.89
C GLY A 288 20.28 30.86 24.32
N PHE A 289 19.04 31.30 24.51
CA PHE A 289 18.35 31.44 25.78
C PHE A 289 17.20 30.43 25.83
N GLU A 290 17.11 29.68 26.93
CA GLU A 290 16.07 28.69 27.22
C GLU A 290 15.58 27.70 26.11
N ASP A 291 16.28 27.56 24.96
CA ASP A 291 15.98 26.74 23.75
C ASP A 291 15.58 25.25 23.94
N GLY A 292 15.65 24.74 25.18
CA GLY A 292 15.42 23.33 25.50
C GLY A 292 13.95 22.98 25.76
N ASP A 293 13.07 23.97 25.91
CA ASP A 293 11.66 23.76 26.24
C ASP A 293 10.69 23.92 25.07
N GLY A 294 11.17 24.37 23.91
CA GLY A 294 10.42 24.44 22.65
C GLY A 294 9.53 25.67 22.53
N CYS A 295 9.62 26.60 23.48
CA CYS A 295 8.84 27.83 23.47
C CYS A 295 9.71 29.03 23.10
N PRO A 296 9.29 29.88 22.15
CA PRO A 296 10.05 31.08 21.86
C PRO A 296 10.05 32.06 23.04
N ASP A 297 11.23 32.52 23.40
CA ASP A 297 11.49 33.47 24.48
C ASP A 297 11.69 34.86 23.88
N LEU A 298 10.59 35.59 23.68
CA LEU A 298 10.60 36.86 22.93
C LEU A 298 11.12 38.10 23.72
N ASP A 299 11.47 37.91 24.99
CA ASP A 299 11.88 38.93 25.98
C ASP A 299 12.72 38.21 27.05
N ASP A 300 14.00 37.98 26.72
CA ASP A 300 14.96 37.13 27.44
C ASP A 300 15.21 37.59 28.88
N ASP A 301 15.14 38.89 29.16
CA ASP A 301 15.39 39.46 30.49
C ASP A 301 14.16 39.98 31.23
N GLY A 302 13.01 40.03 30.55
CA GLY A 302 11.71 40.28 31.14
C GLY A 302 11.46 41.73 31.52
N ASP A 303 12.12 42.68 30.86
CA ASP A 303 11.91 44.12 31.08
C ASP A 303 10.69 44.69 30.33
N GLY A 304 10.11 43.91 29.41
CA GLY A 304 8.94 44.27 28.61
C GLY A 304 9.25 44.78 27.20
N ILE A 305 10.53 44.84 26.80
CA ILE A 305 11.00 45.17 25.45
C ILE A 305 11.42 43.86 24.78
N VAL A 306 10.81 43.56 23.63
CA VAL A 306 11.13 42.31 22.91
C VAL A 306 12.56 42.34 22.36
N ASP A 307 13.27 41.21 22.35
CA ASP A 307 14.70 41.13 22.00
C ASP A 307 15.03 41.71 20.62
N THR A 308 14.07 41.62 19.68
CA THR A 308 14.22 42.21 18.33
C THR A 308 14.29 43.74 18.31
N LYS A 309 13.94 44.39 19.42
CA LYS A 309 13.97 45.85 19.63
C LYS A 309 14.89 46.27 20.77
N ASP A 310 15.29 45.34 21.61
CA ASP A 310 16.17 45.56 22.75
C ASP A 310 17.66 45.62 22.30
N LEU A 311 18.39 46.65 22.72
CA LEU A 311 19.82 46.77 22.49
C LEU A 311 20.66 45.88 23.43
N CYS A 312 20.11 45.54 24.59
CA CYS A 312 20.68 44.69 25.61
C CYS A 312 19.76 43.51 26.00
N PRO A 313 19.42 42.57 25.10
CA PRO A 313 18.42 41.49 25.32
C PRO A 313 18.61 40.57 26.53
N ARG A 314 19.68 40.71 27.31
CA ARG A 314 19.98 39.83 28.45
C ARG A 314 20.25 40.61 29.73
N LYS A 315 19.89 41.89 29.75
CA LYS A 315 20.12 42.81 30.84
C LYS A 315 18.90 43.72 30.96
N PRO A 316 18.08 43.51 31.98
CA PRO A 316 16.81 44.22 32.06
C PRO A 316 17.04 45.72 32.25
N GLU A 317 16.23 46.51 31.56
CA GLU A 317 16.05 47.94 31.77
C GLU A 317 15.65 48.27 33.21
N ASP A 318 16.10 49.41 33.74
CA ASP A 318 15.82 49.83 35.12
C ASP A 318 14.66 50.83 35.28
N HIS A 319 14.09 51.31 34.16
CA HIS A 319 12.84 52.10 34.06
C HIS A 319 12.83 53.33 34.98
N ASP A 320 13.87 54.16 34.91
CA ASP A 320 14.02 55.33 35.77
C ASP A 320 13.54 56.66 35.13
N GLY A 321 13.18 56.64 33.84
CA GLY A 321 12.69 57.79 33.08
C GLY A 321 13.71 58.38 32.11
N ARG A 322 14.90 57.79 31.99
CA ARG A 322 15.94 58.11 31.00
C ARG A 322 16.11 56.92 30.08
N ASP A 323 16.14 57.21 28.77
CA ASP A 323 16.37 56.26 27.67
C ASP A 323 15.65 54.88 27.72
N ASP A 324 14.60 54.72 28.55
CA ASP A 324 13.77 53.52 28.83
C ASP A 324 13.22 52.76 27.59
N ASP A 325 13.33 53.31 26.38
CA ASP A 325 12.85 52.70 25.15
C ASP A 325 13.93 51.84 24.45
N ASP A 326 15.19 51.85 24.92
CA ASP A 326 16.33 51.18 24.28
C ASP A 326 16.66 49.78 24.85
N GLY A 327 16.16 49.46 26.05
CA GLY A 327 16.28 48.15 26.72
C GLY A 327 17.64 47.92 27.38
N CYS A 328 18.47 48.95 27.50
CA CYS A 328 19.75 48.88 28.17
C CYS A 328 19.71 49.67 29.48
N PRO A 329 20.03 49.05 30.63
CA PRO A 329 20.09 49.80 31.89
C PRO A 329 21.15 50.91 31.80
N ASP A 330 20.70 52.11 32.11
CA ASP A 330 21.56 53.28 32.27
C ASP A 330 22.41 53.12 33.55
N LEU A 331 23.72 53.38 33.44
CA LEU A 331 24.66 53.20 34.56
C LEU A 331 25.26 54.52 35.06
N ASP A 332 25.03 55.60 34.33
CA ASP A 332 25.51 56.98 34.53
C ASP A 332 24.55 57.89 33.76
N ASP A 333 23.40 58.13 34.38
CA ASP A 333 22.24 58.83 33.82
C ASP A 333 22.60 60.19 33.26
N ASP A 334 23.36 60.98 34.01
CA ASP A 334 23.71 62.36 33.67
C ASP A 334 25.02 62.51 32.90
N GLY A 335 25.78 61.43 32.76
CA GLY A 335 26.98 61.34 31.93
C GLY A 335 28.17 62.11 32.50
N ASP A 336 28.21 62.36 33.80
CA ASP A 336 29.32 63.05 34.45
C ASP A 336 30.55 62.16 34.70
N GLY A 337 30.40 60.84 34.55
CA GLY A 337 31.42 59.82 34.74
C GLY A 337 31.42 59.15 36.13
N ILE A 338 30.43 59.42 36.98
CA ILE A 338 30.13 58.74 38.24
C ILE A 338 28.91 57.85 38.00
N ALA A 339 28.99 56.58 38.41
CA ALA A 339 27.88 55.66 38.17
C ALA A 339 26.71 55.95 39.12
N ASP A 340 25.46 55.80 38.69
CA ASP A 340 24.26 56.19 39.46
C ASP A 340 24.20 55.59 40.88
N LYS A 341 24.72 54.37 41.03
CA LYS A 341 24.82 53.68 42.33
C LYS A 341 25.78 54.35 43.32
N ASP A 342 26.75 55.10 42.81
CA ASP A 342 27.78 55.84 43.55
C ASP A 342 27.52 57.37 43.52
N ASP A 343 26.47 57.81 42.82
CA ASP A 343 26.09 59.22 42.62
C ASP A 343 25.01 59.68 43.63
N LEU A 344 25.24 60.78 44.36
CA LEU A 344 24.24 61.33 45.28
C LEU A 344 23.13 62.13 44.56
N CYS A 345 23.40 62.58 43.33
CA CYS A 345 22.51 63.32 42.46
C CYS A 345 22.47 62.73 41.03
N PRO A 346 22.03 61.45 40.83
CA PRO A 346 22.17 60.72 39.55
C PRO A 346 21.61 61.42 38.28
N GLN A 347 20.76 62.42 38.47
CA GLN A 347 20.04 63.11 37.41
C GLN A 347 20.61 64.52 37.16
N GLN A 348 21.74 64.89 37.78
CA GLN A 348 22.32 66.22 37.72
C GLN A 348 23.84 66.15 37.60
N PRO A 349 24.40 66.47 36.43
CA PRO A 349 25.80 66.20 36.16
C PRO A 349 26.72 67.00 37.08
N GLU A 350 27.72 66.32 37.64
CA GLU A 350 28.70 66.92 38.53
C GLU A 350 29.51 68.02 37.86
N ARG A 351 29.70 69.10 38.61
CA ARG A 351 30.50 70.24 38.20
C ARG A 351 31.93 70.11 38.71
N LYS A 352 32.78 69.42 37.94
CA LYS A 352 34.23 69.28 38.16
C LYS A 352 34.95 70.62 38.38
N ASN A 353 35.05 71.06 39.63
CA ASN A 353 35.56 72.36 40.04
C ASN A 353 36.69 72.27 41.10
N GLY A 354 37.03 71.06 41.55
CA GLY A 354 38.09 70.81 42.53
C GLY A 354 37.60 70.75 43.97
N TYR A 355 36.28 70.76 44.20
CA TYR A 355 35.63 70.69 45.50
C TYR A 355 34.53 69.63 45.42
N GLU A 356 34.54 68.68 46.36
CA GLU A 356 33.65 67.51 46.47
C GLU A 356 33.31 66.71 45.18
N ASP A 357 34.09 66.86 44.08
CA ASP A 357 33.91 66.23 42.73
C ASP A 357 33.74 64.68 42.65
N ALA A 358 33.66 63.97 43.76
CA ALA A 358 33.45 62.52 43.81
C ALA A 358 32.10 62.13 44.41
N ASP A 359 31.24 63.09 44.76
CA ASP A 359 29.91 62.85 45.32
C ASP A 359 28.79 62.88 44.27
N GLY A 360 29.07 63.30 43.03
CA GLY A 360 28.09 63.33 41.94
C GLY A 360 27.11 64.50 42.00
N CYS A 361 27.27 65.43 42.94
CA CYS A 361 26.30 66.50 43.15
C CYS A 361 26.86 67.88 42.81
N PRO A 362 26.22 68.64 41.91
CA PRO A 362 26.73 69.94 41.50
C PRO A 362 26.81 70.91 42.69
N ASP A 363 28.03 71.35 42.99
CA ASP A 363 28.31 72.20 44.13
C ASP A 363 29.08 73.49 43.77
N PHE A 364 29.36 74.28 44.82
CA PHE A 364 30.17 75.48 44.72
C PHE A 364 31.27 75.45 45.77
N ALA A 365 32.51 75.62 45.31
CA ALA A 365 33.66 75.74 46.18
C ALA A 365 33.48 76.91 47.18
N PRO A 366 33.96 76.78 48.43
CA PRO A 366 33.85 77.83 49.44
C PRO A 366 34.44 79.17 48.96
N GLY A 367 33.58 80.14 48.67
CA GLY A 367 33.95 81.47 48.17
C GLY A 367 33.59 81.73 46.70
N GLU A 368 33.08 80.75 45.99
CA GLU A 368 32.44 80.90 44.69
C GLU A 368 30.99 81.39 44.87
N ALA A 369 30.59 82.45 44.16
CA ALA A 369 29.23 82.96 44.23
C ALA A 369 28.36 82.16 43.25
N PRO A 370 27.16 81.69 43.65
CA PRO A 370 26.27 81.02 42.71
C PRO A 370 25.93 81.99 41.55
N PRO A 371 25.80 81.48 40.32
CA PRO A 371 25.45 82.32 39.18
C PRO A 371 24.09 83.00 39.43
N PRO A 372 23.89 84.25 38.94
CA PRO A 372 22.64 84.96 39.14
C PRO A 372 21.48 84.20 38.49
N ILE A 373 20.51 83.78 39.31
CA ILE A 373 19.31 83.04 38.86
C ILE A 373 18.55 83.92 37.87
N GLY A 374 18.54 83.52 36.59
CA GLY A 374 17.63 84.10 35.60
C GLY A 374 18.17 84.34 34.19
N LEU A 375 19.07 83.51 33.65
CA LEU A 375 19.31 83.38 32.21
C LEU A 375 19.75 81.93 31.93
N PRO A 376 19.24 81.22 30.90
CA PRO A 376 19.83 79.96 30.50
C PRO A 376 21.27 80.21 30.05
N GLU A 377 22.22 79.50 30.65
CA GLU A 377 23.61 79.51 30.16
C GLU A 377 23.66 78.91 28.75
N PRO A 378 24.50 79.45 27.85
CA PRO A 378 24.69 78.85 26.55
C PRO A 378 25.40 77.50 26.74
N ALA A 379 24.75 76.43 26.28
CA ALA A 379 25.38 75.11 26.16
C ALA A 379 26.76 75.26 25.50
N THR A 380 27.80 74.82 26.21
CA THR A 380 29.11 74.61 25.62
C THR A 380 28.98 73.57 24.51
N PRO A 381 29.51 73.81 23.29
CA PRO A 381 29.43 72.84 22.22
C PRO A 381 30.57 71.84 22.40
N GLU A 382 30.33 70.75 23.11
CA GLU A 382 31.13 69.55 22.91
C GLU A 382 30.24 68.30 22.90
N SER A 383 30.33 67.58 21.79
CA SER A 383 29.69 66.30 21.49
C SER A 383 28.18 66.29 21.26
N ALA A 384 27.73 67.01 20.22
CA ALA A 384 26.60 66.49 19.43
C ALA A 384 27.07 65.25 18.66
N PRO A 385 26.37 64.10 18.70
CA PRO A 385 26.61 63.05 17.72
C PRO A 385 26.30 63.61 16.32
N ALA A 386 27.21 63.35 15.39
CA ALA A 386 27.12 63.83 14.02
C ALA A 386 25.77 63.42 13.40
N PRO A 387 25.09 64.31 12.63
CA PRO A 387 23.93 63.89 11.88
C PRO A 387 24.36 62.81 10.89
N ALA A 388 23.75 61.63 11.00
CA ALA A 388 23.94 60.55 10.05
C ALA A 388 23.67 61.07 8.63
N ALA A 389 24.62 60.80 7.74
CA ALA A 389 24.56 61.23 6.35
C ALA A 389 23.28 60.73 5.66
N PRO A 390 22.64 61.53 4.78
CA PRO A 390 21.53 61.04 3.98
C PRO A 390 22.02 59.91 3.07
N PRO A 391 21.29 58.79 2.95
CA PRO A 391 21.68 57.70 2.06
C PRO A 391 21.69 58.16 0.60
N ALA A 392 22.70 57.71 -0.13
CA ALA A 392 22.90 58.00 -1.55
C ALA A 392 21.72 57.51 -2.42
N PRO A 393 21.41 58.19 -3.54
CA PRO A 393 20.32 57.80 -4.42
C PRO A 393 20.69 56.54 -5.23
N VAL A 394 19.88 55.49 -5.11
CA VAL A 394 19.93 54.31 -6.00
C VAL A 394 18.94 54.52 -7.16
N ALA A 395 19.46 54.51 -8.38
CA ALA A 395 18.70 54.56 -9.64
C ALA A 395 18.23 53.15 -10.10
N PRO A 396 17.26 53.04 -11.03
CA PRO A 396 16.12 52.12 -10.90
C PRO A 396 16.17 50.79 -11.70
N GLY A 397 15.33 49.83 -11.27
CA GLY A 397 14.90 48.61 -12.00
C GLY A 397 15.05 47.36 -11.12
N ALA A 398 14.07 46.47 -10.88
CA ALA A 398 12.83 46.10 -11.58
C ALA A 398 11.80 45.53 -10.55
N PRO A 399 10.56 45.17 -10.92
CA PRO A 399 9.37 45.31 -10.08
C PRO A 399 9.12 44.17 -9.08
N SER A 400 8.50 44.52 -7.94
CA SER A 400 7.82 43.59 -7.02
C SER A 400 6.70 42.81 -7.73
N PRO A 401 6.51 41.52 -7.40
CA PRO A 401 5.18 40.94 -7.47
C PRO A 401 4.34 41.41 -6.26
N ALA A 402 3.08 41.74 -6.53
CA ALA A 402 2.08 42.22 -5.60
C ALA A 402 1.74 41.20 -4.49
N PRO A 403 1.21 41.64 -3.33
CA PRO A 403 0.73 40.73 -2.29
C PRO A 403 -0.48 39.95 -2.81
N ALA A 404 -0.38 38.61 -2.73
CA ALA A 404 -1.48 37.72 -3.05
C ALA A 404 -2.56 37.85 -1.96
N LYS A 405 -3.71 38.33 -2.42
CA LYS A 405 -4.99 38.35 -1.73
C LYS A 405 -5.39 36.94 -1.29
N ALA A 406 -5.86 36.80 -0.06
CA ALA A 406 -6.53 35.59 0.44
C ALA A 406 -7.67 35.16 -0.50
N PRO A 407 -7.86 33.86 -0.79
CA PRO A 407 -9.08 33.40 -1.45
C PRO A 407 -10.10 32.85 -0.45
N ASP A 408 -11.30 33.43 -0.54
CA ASP A 408 -12.58 32.86 -0.10
C ASP A 408 -12.76 31.39 -0.58
N PRO A 409 -13.46 30.54 0.19
CA PRO A 409 -13.76 29.17 -0.19
C PRO A 409 -15.07 29.11 -0.99
N ALA A 410 -15.00 28.98 -2.32
CA ALA A 410 -15.97 28.24 -3.16
C ALA A 410 -15.77 28.51 -4.65
N ALA A 411 -15.31 27.52 -5.42
CA ALA A 411 -15.85 27.18 -6.75
C ALA A 411 -15.17 25.95 -7.36
N LYS A 412 -16.01 24.97 -7.74
CA LYS A 412 -15.68 23.80 -8.56
C LYS A 412 -15.16 24.18 -9.96
N LYS A 413 -14.07 23.56 -10.46
CA LYS A 413 -13.97 23.08 -11.87
C LYS A 413 -12.71 22.26 -12.23
N ALA A 414 -12.99 21.07 -12.79
CA ALA A 414 -12.37 20.33 -13.91
C ALA A 414 -10.85 19.99 -13.95
N PRO A 415 -10.48 18.75 -14.39
CA PRO A 415 -9.11 18.26 -14.44
C PRO A 415 -8.29 18.79 -15.64
N PRO A 416 -6.95 18.80 -15.54
CA PRO A 416 -6.06 19.35 -16.58
C PRO A 416 -5.88 18.42 -17.79
N PRO A 417 -5.50 18.96 -18.97
CA PRO A 417 -5.34 18.20 -20.20
C PRO A 417 -4.00 17.44 -20.26
N ALA A 418 -4.01 16.34 -21.02
CA ALA A 418 -2.90 15.42 -21.24
C ALA A 418 -1.65 16.06 -21.86
N PRO A 419 -0.43 15.57 -21.56
CA PRO A 419 0.80 16.08 -22.16
C PRO A 419 0.94 15.68 -23.63
N SER A 420 1.27 16.69 -24.44
CA SER A 420 1.50 16.66 -25.88
C SER A 420 2.71 15.79 -26.29
N ALA A 421 2.56 15.07 -27.40
CA ALA A 421 3.58 14.25 -28.03
C ALA A 421 4.82 15.06 -28.45
N GLY A 422 5.96 14.77 -27.82
CA GLY A 422 7.29 15.17 -28.29
C GLY A 422 7.81 14.21 -29.36
N LYS A 423 8.20 14.75 -30.51
CA LYS A 423 8.86 14.07 -31.63
C LYS A 423 10.13 13.33 -31.17
N ALA A 424 10.20 12.03 -31.48
CA ALA A 424 11.41 11.22 -31.33
C ALA A 424 12.52 11.66 -32.33
N PRO A 425 13.80 11.66 -31.92
CA PRO A 425 14.93 11.78 -32.84
C PRO A 425 15.15 10.45 -33.60
N PRO A 426 15.73 10.49 -34.83
CA PRO A 426 15.93 9.29 -35.64
C PRO A 426 17.00 8.36 -35.04
N PRO A 427 16.89 7.04 -35.21
CA PRO A 427 17.88 6.09 -34.71
C PRO A 427 19.18 6.20 -35.52
N LYS A 428 20.30 6.31 -34.79
CA LYS A 428 21.67 6.19 -35.32
C LYS A 428 22.01 4.71 -35.50
N ASP A 429 22.51 4.41 -36.69
CA ASP A 429 23.51 3.40 -37.05
C ASP A 429 23.37 1.97 -36.51
N ALA A 430 22.95 1.09 -37.41
CA ALA A 430 23.06 -0.36 -37.29
C ALA A 430 24.53 -0.82 -37.44
N PRO A 431 25.00 -1.79 -36.63
CA PRO A 431 26.23 -2.52 -36.94
C PRO A 431 25.97 -3.65 -37.98
N PRO A 432 26.99 -4.02 -38.78
CA PRO A 432 26.82 -4.84 -39.98
C PRO A 432 26.56 -6.32 -39.69
N SER A 433 25.92 -6.96 -40.67
CA SER A 433 25.69 -8.40 -40.79
C SER A 433 26.99 -9.20 -40.79
N GLU A 434 27.15 -10.13 -39.83
CA GLU A 434 28.12 -11.22 -39.94
C GLU A 434 27.45 -12.49 -40.46
N ASP A 435 27.69 -12.76 -41.75
CA ASP A 435 27.52 -14.07 -42.36
C ASP A 435 28.60 -15.03 -41.81
N GLY A 436 28.19 -15.97 -40.97
CA GLY A 436 29.11 -16.95 -40.38
C GLY A 436 28.40 -18.23 -39.93
N LYS A 437 27.87 -19.03 -40.86
CA LYS A 437 27.41 -20.40 -40.57
C LYS A 437 28.60 -21.33 -40.28
N PRO A 438 28.65 -22.04 -39.13
CA PRO A 438 29.41 -23.28 -39.05
C PRO A 438 28.57 -24.44 -39.60
N LYS A 439 29.05 -25.06 -40.68
CA LYS A 439 28.52 -26.31 -41.23
C LYS A 439 28.88 -27.48 -40.30
N VAL A 440 27.90 -28.02 -39.59
CA VAL A 440 28.04 -29.32 -38.92
C VAL A 440 27.80 -30.44 -39.95
N LYS A 441 28.85 -31.17 -40.31
CA LYS A 441 28.77 -32.41 -41.10
C LYS A 441 28.31 -33.55 -40.18
N VAL A 442 27.07 -34.02 -40.36
CA VAL A 442 26.64 -35.31 -39.82
C VAL A 442 27.06 -36.39 -40.81
N LYS A 443 27.83 -37.37 -40.33
CA LYS A 443 28.26 -38.56 -41.07
C LYS A 443 27.16 -39.63 -40.94
N PRO A 444 26.62 -40.19 -42.03
CA PRO A 444 25.65 -41.28 -41.93
C PRO A 444 26.36 -42.59 -41.58
N ILE A 445 25.83 -43.31 -40.60
CA ILE A 445 26.10 -44.73 -40.40
C ILE A 445 25.03 -45.47 -41.19
N ALA A 446 25.46 -46.36 -42.08
CA ALA A 446 24.64 -47.33 -42.78
C ALA A 446 25.42 -48.66 -42.82
N PRO A 447 24.76 -49.77 -43.17
CA PRO A 447 23.39 -50.19 -42.86
C PRO A 447 23.31 -51.15 -41.66
#